data_AF-A0A1Q4AHC4-F1
#
_entry.id   AF-A0A1Q4AHC4-F1
#
_cell.length_a   1.000
_cell.length_b   1.000
_cell.length_c   1.000
_cell.angle_alpha   90.00
_cell.angle_beta   90.00
_cell.angle_gamma   90.00
#
_symmetry.space_group_name_H-M   'P 1'
#
loop_
_entity.id
_entity.type
_entity.pdbx_description
1 polymer ?
#
loop_
_entity_poly.entity_id
_entity_poly.type
_entity_poly.pdbx_seq_one_letter_code
_entity_poly.pdbx_strand_id
1 'polypeptide(L)'
;MRLQHILIPAALVSMVAASAQSEETERYRLEKSATGYVRMDTQTGAMSLCEERSGQLVCKMAADERAAFQDEIDRLQTSVKALDDRVAKLENSLSARVESSLPSEEDFNKTMSYMERFMRGVMGIVKDMNKDSGDSAKPDPQKT
;
A
#
# COMPACT_ATOMS: atom_id res chain seq x y z
N MET A 1 13.19 -61.15 11.34
CA MET A 1 11.95 -61.94 11.11
C MET A 1 11.04 -61.69 12.30
N ARG A 2 9.83 -61.12 12.24
CA ARG A 2 8.88 -60.85 11.15
C ARG A 2 8.19 -59.50 11.42
N LEU A 3 7.84 -58.86 10.32
CA LEU A 3 6.97 -57.71 10.20
C LEU A 3 5.53 -58.05 10.63
N GLN A 4 4.74 -57.00 10.87
CA GLN A 4 3.30 -56.90 10.60
C GLN A 4 2.37 -57.06 11.80
N HIS A 5 1.97 -55.92 12.38
CA HIS A 5 0.56 -55.50 12.40
C HIS A 5 0.49 -53.96 12.48
N ILE A 6 0.24 -53.37 11.31
CA ILE A 6 -0.25 -52.00 11.15
C ILE A 6 -1.71 -52.00 11.63
N LEU A 7 -2.01 -51.19 12.64
CA LEU A 7 -3.36 -50.76 12.97
C LEU A 7 -3.28 -49.31 13.47
N ILE A 8 -3.54 -48.40 12.54
CA ILE A 8 -3.85 -46.99 12.82
C ILE A 8 -5.28 -46.96 13.36
N PRO A 9 -5.52 -46.23 14.46
CA PRO A 9 -6.50 -45.15 14.42
C PRO A 9 -5.86 -43.88 14.99
N ALA A 10 -5.75 -42.85 14.16
CA ALA A 10 -6.76 -41.80 14.03
C ALA A 10 -6.73 -40.82 15.21
N ALA A 11 -6.35 -39.59 14.86
CA ALA A 11 -6.75 -38.34 15.49
C ALA A 11 -6.32 -38.11 16.95
N LEU A 12 -5.16 -37.49 17.11
CA LEU A 12 -4.95 -36.45 18.13
C LEU A 12 -4.42 -35.21 17.42
N VAL A 13 -5.30 -34.59 16.62
CA VAL A 13 -5.19 -33.15 16.36
C VAL A 13 -5.41 -32.50 17.71
N SER A 14 -4.32 -32.16 18.40
CA SER A 14 -4.37 -31.36 19.61
C SER A 14 -4.85 -29.98 19.20
N MET A 15 -6.17 -29.80 19.30
CA MET A 15 -6.85 -28.53 19.21
C MET A 15 -6.25 -27.63 20.28
N VAL A 16 -5.37 -26.71 19.87
CA VAL A 16 -5.13 -25.49 20.63
C VAL A 16 -6.45 -24.74 20.57
N ALA A 17 -7.33 -25.06 21.52
CA ALA A 17 -8.42 -24.18 21.88
C ALA A 17 -7.76 -22.92 22.44
N ALA A 18 -7.65 -21.90 21.60
CA ALA A 18 -7.41 -20.54 22.06
C ALA A 18 -8.59 -20.19 22.99
N SER A 19 -8.38 -20.34 24.30
CA SER A 19 -9.29 -19.84 25.32
C SER A 19 -9.22 -18.31 25.31
N ALA A 20 -9.93 -17.70 24.37
CA ALA A 20 -10.18 -16.26 24.29
C ALA A 20 -11.49 -15.88 25.03
N GLN A 21 -11.81 -16.57 26.12
CA GLN A 21 -13.05 -16.40 26.86
C GLN A 21 -12.79 -16.31 28.37
N SER A 22 -11.98 -15.35 28.81
CA SER A 22 -11.88 -15.03 30.24
C SER A 22 -11.38 -13.63 30.59
N GLU A 23 -11.03 -12.77 29.63
CA GLU A 23 -10.73 -11.36 29.92
C GLU A 23 -11.95 -10.43 29.71
N GLU A 24 -12.95 -10.85 28.95
CA GLU A 24 -14.13 -10.01 28.66
C GLU A 24 -15.10 -9.94 29.86
N THR A 25 -15.15 -10.97 30.71
CA THR A 25 -16.05 -11.06 31.87
C THR A 25 -15.69 -10.10 33.00
N GLU A 26 -14.41 -9.69 33.14
CA GLU A 26 -14.01 -8.67 34.11
C GLU A 26 -14.11 -7.24 33.57
N ARG A 27 -13.98 -7.08 32.25
CA ARG A 27 -14.04 -5.76 31.60
C ARG A 27 -15.44 -5.17 31.60
N TYR A 28 -16.48 -5.97 31.40
CA TYR A 28 -17.84 -5.47 31.32
C TYR A 28 -18.67 -5.93 32.53
N ARG A 29 -19.19 -4.97 33.31
CA ARG A 29 -20.12 -5.26 34.41
C ARG A 29 -21.54 -4.87 34.03
N LEU A 30 -22.48 -5.78 34.26
CA LEU A 30 -23.91 -5.48 34.14
C LEU A 30 -24.51 -5.20 35.52
N GLU A 31 -25.16 -4.05 35.63
CA GLU A 31 -25.91 -3.64 36.81
C GLU A 31 -27.38 -3.43 36.45
N LYS A 32 -28.27 -3.77 37.39
CA LYS A 32 -29.71 -3.53 37.22
C LYS A 32 -30.04 -2.10 37.64
N SER A 33 -30.67 -1.33 36.75
CA SER A 33 -31.13 0.03 37.03
C SER A 33 -32.65 0.10 37.20
N ALA A 34 -33.18 1.27 37.55
CA ALA A 34 -34.62 1.49 37.66
C ALA A 34 -35.37 1.34 36.33
N THR A 35 -34.70 1.51 35.19
CA THR A 35 -35.32 1.54 33.86
C THR A 35 -34.89 0.37 32.96
N GLY A 36 -33.99 -0.51 33.41
CA GLY A 36 -33.49 -1.64 32.63
C GLY A 36 -32.15 -2.16 33.15
N TYR A 37 -31.22 -2.44 32.24
CA TYR A 37 -29.88 -2.89 32.56
C TYR A 37 -28.85 -1.88 32.08
N VAL A 38 -27.76 -1.72 32.83
CA VAL A 38 -26.63 -0.85 32.46
C VAL A 38 -25.38 -1.72 32.37
N ARG A 39 -24.71 -1.68 31.22
CA ARG A 39 -23.40 -2.30 31.03
C ARG A 39 -22.32 -1.23 31.16
N MET A 40 -21.42 -1.40 32.11
CA MET A 40 -20.28 -0.53 32.35
C MET A 40 -18.99 -1.21 31.87
N ASP A 41 -18.19 -0.51 31.06
CA ASP A 41 -16.79 -0.89 30.79
C ASP A 41 -15.93 -0.42 31.98
N THR A 42 -15.31 -1.36 32.70
CA THR A 42 -14.49 -1.08 33.89
C THR A 42 -13.16 -0.42 33.56
N GLN A 43 -12.72 -0.44 32.29
CA GLN A 43 -11.48 0.22 31.86
C GLN A 43 -11.71 1.67 31.48
N THR A 44 -12.83 1.98 30.81
CA THR A 44 -13.10 3.34 30.30
C THR A 44 -14.13 4.10 31.14
N GLY A 45 -14.91 3.41 31.98
CA GLY A 45 -16.05 3.98 32.70
C GLY A 45 -17.29 4.22 31.85
N ALA A 46 -17.27 3.82 30.57
CA ALA A 46 -18.39 4.03 29.66
C ALA A 46 -19.60 3.18 30.07
N MET A 47 -20.78 3.79 30.14
CA MET A 47 -22.05 3.13 30.53
C MET A 47 -23.01 3.06 29.35
N SER A 48 -23.37 1.85 28.94
CA SER A 48 -24.37 1.55 27.90
C SER A 48 -25.69 1.12 28.53
N LEU A 49 -26.82 1.64 28.07
CA LEU A 49 -28.14 1.15 28.48
C LEU A 49 -28.53 -0.06 27.63
N CYS A 50 -28.93 -1.14 28.29
CA CYS A 50 -29.32 -2.40 27.67
C CYS A 50 -30.80 -2.68 27.89
N GLU A 51 -31.48 -3.07 26.82
CA GLU A 51 -32.89 -3.49 26.81
C GLU A 51 -32.95 -4.99 26.52
N GLU A 52 -33.89 -5.69 27.14
CA GLU A 52 -34.16 -7.08 26.80
C GLU A 52 -35.03 -7.14 25.54
N ARG A 53 -34.54 -7.82 24.49
CA ARG A 53 -35.26 -8.06 23.25
C ARG A 53 -35.16 -9.52 22.88
N SER A 54 -36.30 -10.18 22.73
CA SER A 54 -36.37 -11.59 22.32
C SER A 54 -35.54 -12.53 23.21
N GLY A 55 -35.54 -12.29 24.53
CA GLY A 55 -34.80 -13.10 25.50
C GLY A 55 -33.27 -12.87 25.52
N GLN A 56 -32.79 -11.81 24.86
CA GLN A 56 -31.38 -11.41 24.86
C GLN A 56 -31.24 -9.95 25.28
N LEU A 57 -30.17 -9.63 26.01
CA LEU A 57 -29.83 -8.27 26.40
C LEU A 57 -29.11 -7.56 25.26
N VAL A 58 -29.74 -6.53 24.71
CA VAL A 58 -29.18 -5.70 23.62
C VAL A 58 -28.80 -4.34 24.17
N CYS A 59 -27.49 -4.06 24.21
CA CYS A 59 -26.94 -2.79 24.68
C CYS A 59 -26.86 -1.78 23.55
N LYS A 60 -27.49 -0.61 23.73
CA LYS A 60 -27.30 0.54 22.84
C LYS A 60 -26.04 1.29 23.28
N MET A 61 -25.21 1.70 22.32
CA MET A 61 -24.05 2.57 22.60
C MET A 61 -24.52 3.83 23.33
N ALA A 62 -23.72 4.29 24.30
CA ALA A 62 -24.03 5.49 25.07
C ALA A 62 -24.23 6.68 24.12
N ALA A 63 -25.23 7.53 24.40
CA ALA A 63 -25.52 8.67 23.54
C ALA A 63 -24.31 9.62 23.39
N ASP A 64 -23.46 9.69 24.41
CA ASP A 64 -22.28 10.57 24.46
C ASP A 64 -21.13 10.06 23.57
N GLU A 65 -21.01 8.75 23.37
CA GLU A 65 -20.02 8.19 22.45
C GLU A 65 -20.31 8.59 21.01
N ARG A 66 -21.59 8.76 20.64
CA ARG A 66 -21.95 9.21 19.29
C ARG A 66 -21.46 10.62 19.01
N ALA A 67 -21.52 11.52 19.99
CA ALA A 67 -21.02 12.89 19.84
C ALA A 67 -19.49 12.91 19.72
N ALA A 68 -18.78 12.19 20.59
CA ALA A 68 -17.32 12.10 20.53
C ALA A 68 -16.82 11.48 19.21
N PHE A 69 -17.50 10.45 18.69
CA PHE A 69 -17.17 9.90 17.37
C PHE A 69 -17.49 10.87 16.23
N GLN A 70 -18.58 11.63 16.32
CA GLN A 70 -18.91 12.62 15.31
C GLN A 70 -17.88 13.76 15.27
N ASP A 71 -17.43 14.24 16.43
CA ASP A 71 -16.37 15.25 16.53
C ASP A 71 -15.05 14.77 15.91
N GLU A 72 -14.66 13.52 16.18
CA GLU A 72 -13.44 12.94 15.60
C GLU A 72 -13.58 12.72 14.09
N ILE A 73 -14.76 12.31 13.61
CA ILE A 73 -15.06 12.23 12.17
C ILE A 73 -14.90 13.60 11.51
N ASP A 74 -15.48 14.65 12.08
CA ASP A 74 -15.42 16.01 11.52
C ASP A 74 -13.98 16.55 11.50
N ARG A 75 -13.21 16.27 12.56
CA ARG A 75 -11.78 16.59 12.64
C ARG A 75 -10.96 15.85 11.58
N LEU A 76 -11.20 14.55 11.41
CA LEU A 76 -10.49 13.73 10.42
C LEU A 76 -10.84 14.18 9.00
N GLN A 77 -12.11 14.44 8.70
CA GLN A 77 -12.53 14.96 7.40
C GLN A 77 -11.89 16.32 7.09
N THR A 78 -11.80 17.21 8.10
CA THR A 78 -11.10 18.49 7.97
C THR A 78 -9.63 18.30 7.67
N SER A 79 -8.98 17.35 8.36
CA SER A 79 -7.57 17.04 8.15
C SER A 79 -7.30 16.47 6.75
N VAL A 80 -8.13 15.55 6.28
CA VAL A 80 -8.03 14.98 4.93
C VAL A 80 -8.16 16.07 3.87
N LYS A 81 -9.19 16.92 3.96
CA LYS A 81 -9.36 18.05 3.02
C LYS A 81 -8.13 18.96 3.01
N ALA A 82 -7.58 19.29 4.19
CA ALA A 82 -6.38 20.12 4.28
C ALA A 82 -5.14 19.44 3.68
N LEU A 83 -5.03 18.12 3.78
CA LEU A 83 -3.96 17.34 3.15
C LEU A 83 -4.13 17.32 1.63
N ASP A 84 -5.33 17.04 1.13
CA ASP A 84 -5.64 17.03 -0.30
C ASP A 84 -5.36 18.39 -0.94
N ASP A 85 -5.75 19.49 -0.29
CA ASP A 85 -5.44 20.85 -0.76
C ASP A 85 -3.94 21.12 -0.85
N ARG A 86 -3.15 20.59 0.10
CA ARG A 86 -1.69 20.72 0.07
C ARG A 86 -1.07 19.89 -1.04
N VAL A 87 -1.55 18.67 -1.24
CA VAL A 87 -1.10 17.80 -2.34
C VAL A 87 -1.41 18.47 -3.67
N ALA A 88 -2.64 18.94 -3.89
CA ALA A 88 -3.02 19.64 -5.11
C ALA A 88 -2.14 20.88 -5.37
N LYS A 89 -1.82 21.67 -4.34
CA LYS A 89 -0.89 22.81 -4.48
C LYS A 89 0.52 22.37 -4.86
N LEU A 90 1.02 21.30 -4.25
CA LEU A 90 2.35 20.77 -4.53
C LEU A 90 2.43 20.20 -5.95
N GLU A 91 1.43 19.43 -6.39
CA GLU A 91 1.36 18.87 -7.74
C GLU A 91 1.29 19.97 -8.81
N ASN A 92 0.48 21.01 -8.59
CA ASN A 92 0.44 22.17 -9.48
C ASN A 92 1.79 22.91 -9.51
N SER A 93 2.44 23.09 -8.36
CA SER A 93 3.75 23.74 -8.29
C SER A 93 4.85 22.91 -8.98
N LEU A 94 4.79 21.58 -8.86
CA LEU A 94 5.72 20.67 -9.51
C LEU A 94 5.52 20.70 -11.02
N SER A 95 4.27 20.65 -11.48
CA SER A 95 3.93 20.73 -12.91
C SER A 95 4.40 22.06 -13.50
N ALA A 96 4.15 23.18 -12.83
CA ALA A 96 4.65 24.50 -13.24
C ALA A 96 6.19 24.56 -13.28
N ARG A 97 6.86 23.93 -12.31
CA ARG A 97 8.32 23.86 -12.26
C ARG A 97 8.89 23.01 -13.39
N VAL A 98 8.27 21.86 -13.68
CA VAL A 98 8.65 20.98 -14.79
C VAL A 98 8.50 21.74 -16.10
N GLU A 99 7.35 22.38 -16.34
CA GLU A 99 7.10 23.19 -17.54
C GLU A 99 8.14 24.29 -17.71
N SER A 100 8.50 25.00 -16.62
CA SER A 100 9.55 26.03 -16.66
C SER A 100 10.97 25.51 -16.90
N SER A 101 11.20 24.20 -16.66
CA SER A 101 12.50 23.56 -16.82
C SER A 101 12.68 22.84 -18.16
N LEU A 102 11.59 22.69 -18.93
CA LEU A 102 11.65 22.11 -20.26
C LEU A 102 12.29 23.13 -21.23
N PRO A 103 13.33 22.74 -21.99
CA PRO A 103 13.89 23.60 -23.04
C PRO A 103 12.84 23.96 -24.08
N SER A 104 13.01 25.09 -24.76
CA SER A 104 12.14 25.47 -25.88
C SER A 104 12.19 24.42 -27.00
N GLU A 105 11.12 24.29 -27.80
CA GLU A 105 11.12 23.36 -28.94
C GLU A 105 12.26 23.65 -29.94
N GLU A 106 12.65 24.92 -30.08
CA GLU A 106 13.79 25.32 -30.90
C GLU A 106 15.11 24.74 -30.36
N ASP A 107 15.36 24.88 -29.06
CA ASP A 107 16.56 24.35 -28.41
C ASP A 107 16.62 22.81 -28.48
N PHE A 108 15.47 22.16 -28.32
CA PHE A 108 15.35 20.71 -28.45
C PHE A 108 15.67 20.25 -29.88
N ASN A 109 15.05 20.85 -30.90
CA ASN A 109 15.29 20.52 -32.30
C ASN A 109 16.74 20.79 -32.72
N LYS A 110 17.32 21.89 -32.23
CA LYS A 110 18.72 22.23 -32.48
C LYS A 110 19.66 21.20 -31.85
N THR A 111 19.39 20.77 -30.62
CA THR A 111 20.15 19.70 -29.94
C THR A 111 20.03 18.37 -30.67
N MET A 112 18.82 18.00 -31.12
CA MET A 112 18.60 16.80 -31.92
C MET A 112 19.38 16.83 -33.24
N SER A 113 19.43 17.98 -33.92
CA SER A 113 20.23 18.15 -35.14
C SER A 113 21.73 17.98 -34.88
N TYR A 114 22.24 18.53 -33.76
CA TYR A 114 23.64 18.31 -33.37
C TYR A 114 23.91 16.84 -33.05
N MET A 115 22.99 16.16 -32.36
CA MET A 115 23.11 14.73 -32.04
C MET A 115 23.09 13.85 -33.31
N GLU A 116 22.23 14.16 -34.28
CA GLU A 116 22.18 13.45 -35.57
C GLU A 116 23.50 13.61 -36.35
N ARG A 117 24.03 14.84 -36.40
CA ARG A 117 25.31 15.14 -37.05
C ARG A 117 26.47 14.41 -36.36
N PHE A 118 26.46 14.39 -35.03
CA PHE A 118 27.44 13.66 -34.25
C PHE A 118 27.39 12.16 -34.52
N MET A 119 26.21 11.53 -34.45
CA MET A 119 26.06 10.10 -34.74
C MET A 119 26.51 9.74 -36.17
N ARG A 120 26.17 10.57 -37.15
CA ARG A 120 26.58 10.38 -38.54
C ARG A 120 28.11 10.49 -38.70
N GLY A 121 28.74 11.43 -38.00
CA GLY A 121 30.20 11.56 -37.94
C GLY A 121 30.87 10.34 -37.31
N VAL A 122 30.36 9.88 -36.16
CA VAL A 122 30.88 8.70 -35.46
C VAL A 122 30.75 7.43 -36.32
N MET A 123 29.60 7.20 -36.98
CA MET A 123 29.46 6.06 -37.91
C MET A 123 30.42 6.13 -39.10
N GLY A 124 30.71 7.33 -39.60
CA GLY A 124 31.69 7.53 -40.68
C GLY A 124 33.08 7.04 -40.27
N ILE A 125 33.54 7.43 -39.08
CA ILE A 125 34.85 7.04 -38.54
C ILE A 125 34.94 5.52 -38.35
N VAL A 126 33.91 4.91 -37.76
CA VAL A 126 33.87 3.44 -37.56
C VAL A 126 33.89 2.69 -38.90
N LYS A 127 33.22 3.22 -39.93
CA LYS A 127 33.19 2.61 -41.26
C LYS A 127 34.54 2.68 -41.98
N ASP A 128 35.24 3.81 -41.88
CA ASP A 128 36.59 3.96 -42.45
C ASP A 128 37.59 2.99 -41.80
N MET A 129 37.56 2.87 -40.47
CA MET A 129 38.41 1.89 -39.76
C MET A 129 38.16 0.43 -40.19
N ASN A 130 36.90 0.07 -40.46
CA ASN A 130 36.55 -1.26 -40.96
C ASN A 130 36.95 -1.46 -42.43
N LYS A 131 36.94 -0.39 -43.23
CA LYS A 131 37.31 -0.42 -44.65
C LYS A 131 38.82 -0.61 -44.85
N ASP A 132 39.64 0.05 -44.04
CA ASP A 132 41.10 -0.15 -44.04
C ASP A 132 41.48 -1.58 -43.60
N SER A 133 40.64 -2.21 -42.78
CA SER A 133 40.78 -3.61 -42.37
C SER A 133 40.35 -4.61 -43.46
N GLY A 134 39.52 -4.19 -44.43
CA GLY A 134 38.94 -5.05 -45.47
C GLY A 134 39.69 -5.06 -46.81
N ASP A 135 40.46 -4.02 -47.13
CA ASP A 135 41.18 -3.92 -48.42
C ASP A 135 42.53 -4.66 -48.43
N SER A 136 43.00 -5.15 -47.26
CA SER A 136 44.14 -6.06 -47.13
C SER A 136 43.80 -7.54 -47.39
N ALA A 137 42.56 -7.84 -47.78
CA ALA A 137 42.05 -9.20 -48.03
C ALA A 137 41.74 -9.53 -49.50
N LYS A 138 42.36 -8.84 -50.48
CA LYS A 138 42.38 -9.32 -51.87
C LYS A 138 43.55 -10.28 -52.07
N PRO A 139 43.31 -11.57 -52.40
CA PRO A 139 44.39 -12.50 -52.69
C PRO A 139 45.03 -12.12 -54.03
N ASP A 140 46.34 -11.89 -54.00
CA ASP A 140 47.18 -11.76 -55.20
C ASP A 140 47.00 -13.01 -56.09
N PRO A 141 46.81 -12.88 -57.41
CA PRO A 141 46.78 -14.04 -58.29
C PRO A 141 48.20 -14.61 -58.37
N GLN A 142 48.44 -15.71 -57.66
CA GLN A 142 49.69 -16.45 -57.69
C GLN A 142 50.15 -16.71 -59.13
N LYS A 143 51.32 -16.16 -59.46
CA LYS A 143 52.13 -16.53 -60.61
C LYS A 143 53.11 -17.62 -60.17
N THR A 144 52.79 -18.88 -60.44
CA THR A 144 53.72 -19.98 -60.80
C THR A 144 52.97 -21.21 -61.24
#